data_AF-A0A5E4J436-F1
#
_entry.id   AF-A0A5E4J436-F1
#
_cell.length_a   1.000
_cell.length_b   1.000
_cell.length_c   1.000
_cell.angle_alpha   90.00
_cell.angle_beta   90.00
_cell.angle_gamma   90.00
#
_symmetry.space_group_name_H-M   'P 1'
#
loop_
_entity.id
_entity.type
_entity.pdbx_description
1 polymer ?
#
loop_
_entity_poly.entity_id
_entity_poly.type
_entity_poly.pdbx_seq_one_letter_code
_entity_poly.pdbx_strand_id
1 'polypeptide(L)'
;MSSSALTIKKTITPITGGTTFTVQSGISADGKYMYSEIGVATGGGFWYSHDYGQTFTQSADIPVMETRGFSCDGTGQFCFITEQTNKRLYYSSNYGVNWSIIYTFANNPYYVSSSQDGKYVLICVNGYGIYLYVNQTKRYYNNLEYTGALTLSTTSNQLALGTGSNILTISSVQTGNNYTLTIPNIAGASEFVMTQSNQTIAGTKTFSSALAMSATSNQFAFPNLTLTTTPTANRTHTIPSGSVNDTFLMVGGNQSLLTTSIGSANASVSMKFLVAPNYAPTPSANTMMMYMSNDATNGYLTFTWKVGSTQYSYNLNGGTGS
;
A
#
# COMPACT_ATOMS: atom_id res chain seq x y z
N MET A 1 11.08 -2.02 57.53
CA MET A 1 10.82 -3.35 56.93
C MET A 1 10.63 -4.32 58.09
N SER A 2 9.41 -4.79 58.36
CA SER A 2 9.23 -5.81 59.40
C SER A 2 9.81 -7.11 58.86
N SER A 3 10.89 -7.60 59.46
CA SER A 3 11.42 -8.93 59.18
C SER A 3 10.44 -9.95 59.73
N SER A 4 9.52 -10.43 58.89
CA SER A 4 8.74 -11.63 59.19
C SER A 4 9.74 -12.77 59.33
N ALA A 5 9.90 -13.28 60.55
CA ALA A 5 10.82 -14.38 60.82
C ALA A 5 10.46 -15.58 59.92
N LEU A 6 11.42 -16.05 59.15
CA LEU A 6 11.30 -17.27 58.36
C LEU A 6 10.98 -18.42 59.33
N THR A 7 9.73 -18.86 59.36
CA THR A 7 9.34 -20.03 60.14
C THR A 7 9.77 -21.26 59.37
N ILE A 8 10.98 -21.77 59.67
CA ILE A 8 11.46 -23.05 59.13
C ILE A 8 10.53 -24.14 59.68
N LYS A 9 9.69 -24.73 58.84
CA LYS A 9 8.95 -25.95 59.20
C LYS A 9 10.00 -27.04 59.47
N LYS A 10 10.12 -27.46 60.73
CA LYS A 10 11.15 -28.39 61.23
C LYS A 10 10.80 -29.86 61.00
N THR A 11 9.63 -30.16 60.44
CA THR A 11 9.18 -31.53 60.15
C THR A 11 9.50 -31.87 58.70
N ILE A 12 10.46 -32.77 58.49
CA ILE A 12 10.77 -33.38 57.20
C ILE A 12 9.88 -34.62 57.06
N THR A 13 8.86 -34.55 56.20
CA THR A 13 7.99 -35.68 55.89
C THR A 13 8.47 -36.34 54.60
N PRO A 14 8.77 -37.66 54.59
CA PRO A 14 9.12 -38.37 53.35
C PRO A 14 7.97 -38.27 52.33
N ILE A 15 8.29 -37.90 51.09
CA ILE A 15 7.30 -37.76 50.00
C ILE A 15 6.78 -39.13 49.55
N THR A 16 7.58 -40.20 49.70
CA THR A 16 7.21 -41.59 49.41
C THR A 16 7.91 -42.57 50.37
N GLY A 17 7.20 -43.62 50.78
CA GLY A 17 7.80 -44.74 51.51
C GLY A 17 8.46 -45.73 50.54
N GLY A 18 9.79 -45.77 50.51
CA GLY A 18 10.56 -46.71 49.69
C GLY A 18 12.06 -46.44 49.73
N THR A 19 12.88 -47.46 49.46
CA THR A 19 14.35 -47.43 49.45
C THR A 19 14.93 -46.72 48.21
N THR A 20 14.29 -45.65 47.76
CA THR A 20 14.59 -44.99 46.48
C THR A 20 15.60 -43.87 46.66
N PHE A 21 16.61 -43.80 45.78
CA PHE A 21 17.55 -42.69 45.74
C PHE A 21 17.02 -41.60 44.80
N THR A 22 16.91 -40.37 45.31
CA THR A 22 16.70 -39.19 44.45
C THR A 22 18.02 -38.90 43.74
N VAL A 23 17.99 -38.82 42.41
CA VAL A 23 19.20 -38.58 41.61
C VAL A 23 19.41 -37.08 41.41
N GLN A 24 18.32 -36.33 41.19
CA GLN A 24 18.32 -34.89 41.00
C GLN A 24 17.04 -34.25 41.54
N SER A 25 17.13 -32.97 41.90
CA SER A 25 15.97 -32.15 42.24
C SER A 25 16.21 -30.71 41.80
N GLY A 26 15.13 -29.96 41.59
CA GLY A 26 15.20 -28.55 41.23
C GLY A 26 13.97 -27.79 41.70
N ILE A 27 14.09 -26.47 41.74
CA ILE A 27 13.05 -25.59 42.25
C ILE A 27 13.09 -24.25 41.50
N SER A 28 11.92 -23.72 41.20
CA SER A 28 11.75 -22.35 40.68
C SER A 28 12.15 -21.29 41.72
N ALA A 29 12.47 -20.08 41.26
CA ALA A 29 12.96 -19.01 42.11
C ALA A 29 11.94 -18.56 43.19
N ASP A 30 10.64 -18.70 42.92
CA ASP A 30 9.56 -18.41 43.88
C ASP A 30 9.22 -19.60 44.80
N GLY A 31 9.84 -20.75 44.57
CA GLY A 31 9.61 -21.99 45.32
C GLY A 31 8.30 -22.72 45.00
N LYS A 32 7.46 -22.19 44.11
CA LYS A 32 6.13 -22.75 43.82
C LYS A 32 6.25 -24.05 43.05
N TYR A 33 7.11 -24.06 42.05
CA TYR A 33 7.37 -25.21 41.19
C TYR A 33 8.59 -25.97 41.71
N MET A 34 8.40 -27.23 42.09
CA MET A 34 9.46 -28.13 42.56
C MET A 34 9.50 -29.39 41.71
N TYR A 35 10.69 -29.96 41.56
CA TYR A 35 10.96 -31.06 40.65
C TYR A 35 11.85 -32.07 41.35
N SER A 36 11.54 -33.35 41.21
CA SER A 36 12.34 -34.43 41.75
C SER A 36 12.37 -35.60 40.79
N GLU A 37 13.57 -36.11 40.55
CA GLU A 37 13.75 -37.40 39.90
C GLU A 37 13.90 -38.48 40.96
N ILE A 38 13.04 -39.48 40.90
CA ILE A 38 13.14 -40.68 41.72
C ILE A 38 13.72 -41.79 40.86
N GLY A 39 14.98 -42.17 41.11
CA GLY A 39 15.66 -43.23 40.36
C GLY A 39 15.47 -44.61 41.01
N VAL A 40 15.07 -45.62 40.22
CA VAL A 40 15.26 -47.04 40.56
C VAL A 40 15.54 -47.87 39.31
N ALA A 41 16.26 -48.99 39.49
CA ALA A 41 16.67 -49.92 38.43
C ALA A 41 15.53 -50.55 37.61
N THR A 42 14.26 -50.46 38.06
CA THR A 42 13.12 -51.11 37.39
C THR A 42 11.81 -50.28 37.37
N GLY A 43 11.84 -48.97 37.65
CA GLY A 43 10.58 -48.19 37.77
C GLY A 43 10.67 -46.77 38.33
N GLY A 44 11.75 -46.02 38.04
CA GLY A 44 11.91 -44.62 38.48
C GLY A 44 10.94 -43.65 37.79
N GLY A 45 11.15 -42.34 37.86
CA GLY A 45 10.35 -41.37 37.10
C GLY A 45 10.56 -39.91 37.50
N PHE A 46 10.04 -38.99 36.68
CA PHE A 46 10.07 -37.57 36.97
C PHE A 46 8.80 -37.13 37.70
N TRP A 47 8.96 -36.40 38.80
CA TRP A 47 7.87 -35.87 39.62
C TRP A 47 7.96 -34.35 39.70
N TYR A 48 6.80 -33.70 39.72
CA TYR A 48 6.71 -32.25 39.85
C TYR A 48 5.64 -31.86 40.87
N SER A 49 5.82 -30.69 41.48
CA SER A 49 4.86 -30.03 42.35
C SER A 49 4.68 -28.61 41.86
N HIS A 50 3.44 -28.11 41.89
CA HIS A 50 3.09 -26.72 41.55
C HIS A 50 2.50 -25.96 42.74
N ASP A 51 2.61 -26.53 43.95
CA ASP A 51 1.94 -26.08 45.16
C ASP A 51 2.89 -25.98 46.36
N TYR A 52 4.13 -25.59 46.11
CA TYR A 52 5.19 -25.44 47.11
C TYR A 52 5.56 -26.77 47.81
N GLY A 53 5.50 -27.88 47.07
CA GLY A 53 5.85 -29.21 47.57
C GLY A 53 4.81 -29.84 48.49
N GLN A 54 3.55 -29.35 48.47
CA GLN A 54 2.47 -29.97 49.23
C GLN A 54 2.01 -31.28 48.60
N THR A 55 1.93 -31.31 47.26
CA THR A 55 1.64 -32.51 46.48
C THR A 55 2.64 -32.67 45.34
N PHE A 56 2.93 -33.92 44.98
CA PHE A 56 3.77 -34.27 43.84
C PHE A 56 3.00 -35.18 42.89
N THR A 57 3.11 -34.89 41.60
CA THR A 57 2.49 -35.64 40.50
C THR A 57 3.59 -36.23 39.62
N GLN A 58 3.48 -37.50 39.26
CA GLN A 58 4.40 -38.13 38.32
C GLN A 58 4.09 -37.69 36.89
N SER A 59 5.12 -37.41 36.10
CA SER A 59 5.00 -37.11 34.67
C SER A 59 4.59 -38.36 33.89
N ALA A 60 3.55 -38.23 33.06
CA ALA A 60 3.09 -39.29 32.16
C ALA A 60 4.04 -39.51 30.97
N ASP A 61 4.80 -38.48 30.58
CA ASP A 61 5.75 -38.54 29.45
C ASP A 61 7.09 -39.17 29.87
N ILE A 62 7.40 -39.13 31.17
CA ILE A 62 8.63 -39.68 31.76
C ILE A 62 8.26 -40.57 32.98
N PRO A 63 7.52 -41.67 32.75
CA PRO A 63 6.99 -42.49 33.84
C PRO A 63 8.04 -43.45 34.41
N VAL A 64 9.05 -43.84 33.61
CA VAL A 64 10.19 -44.68 34.00
C VAL A 64 11.41 -44.34 33.14
N MET A 65 12.44 -43.74 33.73
CA MET A 65 13.66 -43.34 33.01
C MET A 65 14.85 -43.19 33.96
N GLU A 66 16.05 -43.55 33.51
CA GLU A 66 17.30 -43.18 34.19
C GLU A 66 17.70 -41.78 33.71
N THR A 67 17.37 -40.76 34.50
CA THR A 67 17.83 -39.40 34.23
C THR A 67 19.05 -39.08 35.09
N ARG A 68 19.81 -38.07 34.68
CA ARG A 68 21.10 -37.75 35.32
C ARG A 68 21.27 -36.27 35.65
N GLY A 69 20.62 -35.43 34.86
CA GLY A 69 20.65 -33.99 35.00
C GLY A 69 19.25 -33.43 34.86
N PHE A 70 18.96 -32.45 35.70
CA PHE A 70 17.76 -31.62 35.64
C PHE A 70 18.15 -30.15 35.77
N SER A 71 17.51 -29.28 35.00
CA SER A 71 17.59 -27.84 35.21
C SER A 71 16.30 -27.17 34.73
N CYS A 72 15.93 -26.07 35.36
CA CYS A 72 14.85 -25.21 34.89
C CYS A 72 15.26 -23.74 34.91
N ASP A 73 14.53 -22.90 34.18
CA ASP A 73 14.65 -21.46 34.30
C ASP A 73 14.11 -20.97 35.66
N GLY A 74 14.33 -19.69 35.95
CA GLY A 74 13.92 -19.07 37.20
C GLY A 74 12.41 -19.10 37.46
N THR A 75 11.59 -19.13 36.42
CA THR A 75 10.13 -19.26 36.56
C THR A 75 9.68 -20.71 36.74
N GLY A 76 10.56 -21.67 36.47
CA GLY A 76 10.24 -23.09 36.40
C GLY A 76 9.46 -23.49 35.16
N GLN A 77 9.16 -22.60 34.21
CA GLN A 77 8.40 -22.92 33.01
C GLN A 77 9.18 -23.80 32.02
N PHE A 78 10.44 -23.45 31.79
CA PHE A 78 11.34 -24.09 30.83
C PHE A 78 12.26 -25.05 31.55
N CYS A 79 11.98 -26.35 31.44
CA CYS A 79 12.73 -27.39 32.13
C CYS A 79 13.44 -28.31 31.12
N PHE A 80 14.58 -28.84 31.54
CA PHE A 80 15.47 -29.68 30.74
C PHE A 80 15.89 -30.90 31.54
N ILE A 81 15.85 -32.07 30.89
CA ILE A 81 16.25 -33.35 31.49
C ILE A 81 17.18 -34.09 30.54
N THR A 82 18.25 -34.65 31.08
CA THR A 82 19.13 -35.57 30.33
C THR A 82 18.85 -37.01 30.72
N GLU A 83 18.54 -37.83 29.71
CA GLU A 83 18.34 -39.27 29.84
C GLU A 83 19.60 -40.03 29.44
N GLN A 84 20.03 -40.97 30.28
CA GLN A 84 21.20 -41.80 29.99
C GLN A 84 20.88 -42.97 29.04
N THR A 85 19.79 -43.71 29.32
CA THR A 85 19.48 -44.97 28.62
C THR A 85 19.39 -44.80 27.10
N ASN A 86 18.62 -43.80 26.64
CA ASN A 86 18.47 -43.50 25.22
C ASN A 86 19.26 -42.27 24.77
N LYS A 87 20.09 -41.69 25.65
CA LYS A 87 20.98 -40.54 25.36
C LYS A 87 20.22 -39.31 24.85
N ARG A 88 19.14 -38.90 25.52
CA ARG A 88 18.23 -37.84 25.04
C ARG A 88 18.27 -36.58 25.89
N LEU A 89 17.99 -35.44 25.27
CA LEU A 89 17.61 -34.20 25.93
C LEU A 89 16.09 -34.02 25.79
N TYR A 90 15.39 -33.96 26.92
CA TYR A 90 13.99 -33.58 26.96
C TYR A 90 13.85 -32.10 27.33
N TYR A 91 12.77 -31.51 26.83
CA TYR A 91 12.37 -30.14 27.07
C TYR A 91 10.89 -30.06 27.42
N SER A 92 10.59 -29.28 28.44
CA SER A 92 9.25 -28.87 28.84
C SER A 92 9.14 -27.36 28.74
N SER A 93 8.03 -26.86 28.20
CA SER A 93 7.67 -25.43 28.20
C SER A 93 6.47 -25.10 29.12
N ASN A 94 6.02 -26.08 29.90
CA ASN A 94 4.80 -25.98 30.71
C ASN A 94 4.99 -26.53 32.13
N TYR A 95 6.06 -26.10 32.79
CA TYR A 95 6.30 -26.38 34.22
C TYR A 95 6.46 -27.89 34.53
N GLY A 96 7.10 -28.62 33.63
CA GLY A 96 7.41 -30.04 33.80
C GLY A 96 6.23 -30.99 33.61
N VAL A 97 5.08 -30.50 33.11
CA VAL A 97 3.88 -31.33 32.86
C VAL A 97 4.04 -32.17 31.61
N ASN A 98 4.48 -31.56 30.51
CA ASN A 98 4.69 -32.25 29.24
C ASN A 98 6.13 -32.14 28.75
N TRP A 99 6.62 -33.21 28.13
CA TRP A 99 8.01 -33.31 27.70
C TRP A 99 8.13 -33.74 26.24
N SER A 100 9.03 -33.07 25.52
CA SER A 100 9.40 -33.41 24.14
C SER A 100 10.89 -33.69 24.06
N ILE A 101 11.26 -34.71 23.28
CA ILE A 101 12.66 -34.97 22.94
C ILE A 101 13.10 -33.92 21.94
N ILE A 102 14.13 -33.14 22.28
CA ILE A 102 14.67 -32.08 21.41
C ILE A 102 16.04 -32.42 20.83
N TYR A 103 16.73 -33.42 21.39
CA TYR A 103 18.01 -33.88 20.87
C TYR A 103 18.33 -35.32 21.33
N THR A 104 19.06 -36.08 20.51
CA THR A 104 19.62 -37.38 20.86
C THR A 104 21.14 -37.34 20.64
N PHE A 105 21.91 -37.59 21.70
CA PHE A 105 23.37 -37.53 21.70
C PHE A 105 24.00 -38.85 21.26
N ALA A 106 25.24 -38.76 20.76
CA ALA A 106 26.05 -39.95 20.43
C ALA A 106 26.50 -40.73 21.69
N ASN A 107 26.70 -40.04 22.81
CA ASN A 107 27.11 -40.61 24.09
C ASN A 107 26.29 -40.06 25.27
N ASN A 108 26.49 -40.63 26.46
CA ASN A 108 25.67 -40.35 27.64
C ASN A 108 25.75 -38.87 28.06
N PRO A 109 24.62 -38.14 28.07
CA PRO A 109 24.52 -36.82 28.67
C PRO A 109 24.37 -36.96 30.21
N TYR A 110 25.26 -36.33 30.98
CA TYR A 110 25.27 -36.46 32.44
C TYR A 110 24.66 -35.29 33.18
N TYR A 111 24.92 -34.06 32.73
CA TYR A 111 24.52 -32.86 33.45
C TYR A 111 23.91 -31.86 32.49
N VAL A 112 22.95 -31.10 32.99
CA VAL A 112 22.34 -29.97 32.29
C VAL A 112 22.24 -28.79 33.25
N SER A 113 22.48 -27.59 32.73
CA SER A 113 22.32 -26.34 33.44
C SER A 113 21.75 -25.30 32.50
N SER A 114 20.70 -24.61 32.93
CA SER A 114 20.03 -23.55 32.17
C SER A 114 20.27 -22.18 32.79
N SER A 115 20.32 -21.14 31.97
CA SER A 115 20.31 -19.76 32.41
C SER A 115 19.00 -19.41 33.14
N GLN A 116 19.02 -18.32 33.91
CA GLN A 116 17.86 -17.83 34.68
C GLN A 116 16.61 -17.60 33.80
N ASP A 117 16.82 -17.25 32.53
CA ASP A 117 15.76 -17.02 31.54
C ASP A 117 15.47 -18.25 30.65
N GLY A 118 16.13 -19.38 30.91
CA GLY A 118 16.00 -20.62 30.13
C GLY A 118 16.59 -20.55 28.72
N LYS A 119 17.17 -19.42 28.31
CA LYS A 119 17.62 -19.17 26.92
C LYS A 119 18.89 -19.92 26.53
N TYR A 120 19.80 -20.14 27.48
CA TYR A 120 21.09 -20.80 27.27
C TYR A 120 21.16 -22.03 28.15
N VAL A 121 21.37 -23.19 27.54
CA VAL A 121 21.40 -24.47 28.24
C VAL A 121 22.72 -25.15 27.91
N LEU A 122 23.49 -25.47 28.94
CA LEU A 122 24.74 -26.21 28.82
C LEU A 122 24.49 -27.67 29.19
N ILE A 123 24.95 -28.59 28.34
CA ILE A 123 24.85 -30.03 28.56
C ILE A 123 26.24 -30.64 28.56
N CYS A 124 26.59 -31.39 29.60
CA CYS A 124 27.84 -32.15 29.65
C CYS A 124 27.62 -33.56 29.11
N VAL A 125 28.38 -33.94 28.08
CA VAL A 125 28.31 -35.23 27.42
C VAL A 125 29.62 -35.99 27.63
N ASN A 126 29.50 -37.22 28.14
CA ASN A 126 30.66 -38.05 28.47
C ASN A 126 31.59 -38.26 27.27
N GLY A 127 32.86 -37.88 27.38
CA GLY A 127 33.85 -38.04 26.30
C GLY A 127 33.74 -37.06 25.12
N TYR A 128 32.77 -36.13 25.14
CA TYR A 128 32.56 -35.15 24.07
C TYR A 128 32.59 -33.68 24.56
N GLY A 129 32.48 -33.43 25.86
CA GLY A 129 32.58 -32.09 26.45
C GLY A 129 31.23 -31.40 26.64
N ILE A 130 31.19 -30.08 26.43
CA ILE A 130 30.02 -29.24 26.72
C ILE A 130 29.31 -28.84 25.43
N TYR A 131 28.01 -29.10 25.37
CA TYR A 131 27.10 -28.69 24.30
C TYR A 131 26.32 -27.46 24.75
N LEU A 132 26.19 -26.46 23.87
CA LEU A 132 25.30 -25.33 24.06
C LEU A 132 24.00 -25.55 23.27
N TYR A 133 22.89 -25.63 23.98
CA TYR A 133 21.56 -25.53 23.40
C TYR A 133 20.99 -24.12 23.66
N VAL A 134 20.46 -23.51 22.60
CA VAL A 134 19.84 -22.18 22.68
C VAL A 134 18.34 -22.36 22.52
N ASN A 135 17.59 -22.22 23.62
CA ASN A 135 16.14 -22.43 23.68
C ASN A 135 15.38 -21.20 23.15
N GLN A 136 15.57 -20.88 21.87
CA GLN A 136 14.95 -19.73 21.22
C GLN A 136 14.65 -20.04 19.75
N THR A 137 13.49 -19.64 19.25
CA THR A 137 13.22 -19.56 17.80
C THR A 137 13.87 -18.29 17.24
N LYS A 138 15.20 -18.28 17.07
CA LYS A 138 15.92 -17.09 16.63
C LYS A 138 15.71 -16.83 15.13
N ARG A 139 15.11 -15.68 14.79
CA ARG A 139 15.28 -14.99 13.50
C ARG A 139 15.76 -13.58 13.80
N TYR A 140 16.92 -13.22 13.28
CA TYR A 140 17.52 -11.90 13.47
C TYR A 140 17.34 -11.05 12.22
N TYR A 141 16.87 -9.82 12.40
CA TYR A 141 17.03 -8.73 11.45
C TYR A 141 17.55 -7.50 12.20
N ASN A 142 18.82 -7.15 11.98
CA ASN A 142 19.45 -5.90 12.45
C ASN A 142 19.15 -5.49 13.91
N ASN A 143 19.43 -6.38 14.86
CA ASN A 143 19.44 -6.11 16.30
C ASN A 143 18.09 -5.83 17.00
N LEU A 144 16.94 -6.05 16.36
CA LEU A 144 15.64 -6.09 17.06
C LEU A 144 15.17 -7.54 17.29
N GLU A 145 14.95 -7.89 18.56
CA GLU A 145 14.38 -9.17 18.99
C GLU A 145 12.86 -9.15 18.74
N TYR A 146 12.37 -10.02 17.86
CA TYR A 146 10.94 -10.32 17.74
C TYR A 146 10.67 -11.67 18.39
N THR A 147 9.99 -11.66 19.53
CA THR A 147 9.44 -12.86 20.18
C THR A 147 8.09 -13.20 19.55
N GLY A 148 8.10 -13.57 18.25
CA GLY A 148 6.89 -13.96 17.52
C GLY A 148 7.09 -14.08 16.01
N ALA A 149 6.05 -14.54 15.30
CA ALA A 149 5.98 -14.41 13.84
C ALA A 149 5.63 -12.95 13.49
N LEU A 150 6.39 -12.31 12.61
CA LEU A 150 5.93 -11.11 11.91
C LEU A 150 4.83 -11.55 10.93
N THR A 151 3.60 -11.63 11.43
CA THR A 151 2.43 -12.02 10.65
C THR A 151 1.84 -10.76 10.03
N LEU A 152 2.24 -10.46 8.80
CA LEU A 152 1.54 -9.50 7.94
C LEU A 152 0.24 -10.17 7.47
N SER A 153 -0.76 -10.24 8.35
CA SER A 153 -2.04 -10.86 8.02
C SER A 153 -2.74 -10.03 6.93
N THR A 154 -3.54 -10.68 6.08
CA THR A 154 -4.39 -10.01 5.07
C THR A 154 -5.42 -9.07 5.68
N THR A 155 -5.58 -9.05 7.01
CA THR A 155 -6.41 -8.12 7.79
C THR A 155 -5.59 -7.16 8.66
N SER A 156 -4.26 -7.30 8.70
CA SER A 156 -3.34 -6.47 9.50
C SER A 156 -2.80 -5.33 8.63
N ASN A 157 -3.57 -4.25 8.58
CA ASN A 157 -3.48 -3.16 7.61
C ASN A 157 -2.32 -2.16 7.79
N GLN A 158 -1.16 -2.54 8.35
CA GLN A 158 -0.09 -1.56 8.61
C GLN A 158 1.29 -2.20 8.51
N LEU A 159 1.95 -2.07 7.36
CA LEU A 159 3.41 -2.10 7.32
C LEU A 159 3.92 -0.66 7.53
N ALA A 160 4.56 -0.42 8.67
CA ALA A 160 5.17 0.87 9.01
C ALA A 160 6.69 0.77 8.86
N LEU A 161 7.28 1.60 7.98
CA LEU A 161 8.73 1.69 7.77
C LEU A 161 9.23 3.07 8.20
N GLY A 162 10.04 3.11 9.24
CA GLY A 162 10.66 4.34 9.77
C GLY A 162 10.41 4.56 11.26
N THR A 163 10.84 5.72 11.77
CA THR A 163 10.68 6.12 13.19
C THR A 163 10.33 7.61 13.31
N GLY A 164 9.73 8.01 14.43
CA GLY A 164 9.32 9.41 14.66
C GLY A 164 8.27 9.88 13.66
N SER A 165 8.47 11.06 13.06
CA SER A 165 7.55 11.64 12.06
C SER A 165 7.74 11.07 10.63
N ASN A 166 8.78 10.26 10.39
CA ASN A 166 9.13 9.73 9.07
C ASN A 166 8.73 8.25 8.96
N ILE A 167 7.45 7.97 9.15
CA ILE A 167 6.91 6.61 9.03
C ILE A 167 6.16 6.48 7.71
N LEU A 168 6.69 5.67 6.79
CA LEU A 168 5.96 5.20 5.62
C LEU A 168 4.98 4.12 6.07
N THR A 169 3.68 4.42 6.03
CA THR A 169 2.62 3.44 6.33
C THR A 169 2.01 2.94 5.03
N ILE A 170 2.07 1.63 4.79
CA ILE A 170 1.32 0.98 3.72
C ILE A 170 0.07 0.37 4.36
N SER A 171 -1.07 1.02 4.15
CA SER A 171 -2.38 0.53 4.56
C SER A 171 -3.25 0.31 3.33
N SER A 172 -3.71 -0.91 3.10
CA SER A 172 -4.81 -1.18 2.17
C SER A 172 -5.98 -1.75 2.97
N VAL A 173 -7.01 -0.95 3.21
CA VAL A 173 -8.30 -1.52 3.63
C VAL A 173 -8.85 -2.25 2.40
N GLN A 174 -8.87 -3.58 2.43
CA GLN A 174 -9.44 -4.36 1.34
C GLN A 174 -10.97 -4.24 1.37
N THR A 175 -11.51 -3.26 0.66
CA THR A 175 -12.93 -3.20 0.31
C THR A 175 -13.08 -2.87 -1.17
N GLY A 176 -13.06 -3.91 -2.02
CA GLY A 176 -13.31 -3.81 -3.46
C GLY A 176 -12.08 -3.48 -4.31
N ASN A 177 -12.22 -3.60 -5.64
CA ASN A 177 -11.19 -3.55 -6.70
C ASN A 177 -10.41 -2.22 -6.83
N ASN A 178 -10.30 -1.40 -5.78
CA ASN A 178 -9.61 -0.12 -5.78
C ASN A 178 -8.42 -0.13 -4.82
N TYR A 179 -7.22 0.16 -5.34
CA TYR A 179 -6.03 0.43 -4.53
C TYR A 179 -5.98 1.91 -4.17
N THR A 180 -6.47 2.29 -3.00
CA THR A 180 -6.30 3.64 -2.48
C THR A 180 -4.98 3.73 -1.72
N LEU A 181 -3.94 4.29 -2.35
CA LEU A 181 -2.69 4.63 -1.69
C LEU A 181 -2.84 5.98 -0.97
N THR A 182 -2.84 5.96 0.36
CA THR A 182 -2.78 7.18 1.17
C THR A 182 -1.34 7.40 1.61
N ILE A 183 -0.70 8.49 1.17
CA ILE A 183 0.64 8.89 1.61
C ILE A 183 0.45 10.00 2.65
N PRO A 184 0.63 9.74 3.95
CA PRO A 184 0.46 10.76 4.98
C PRO A 184 1.57 11.79 4.88
N ASN A 185 1.19 13.08 4.81
CA ASN A 185 2.06 14.25 4.89
C ASN A 185 3.23 14.30 3.89
N ILE A 186 2.98 14.94 2.74
CA ILE A 186 4.04 15.34 1.81
C ILE A 186 4.23 16.86 1.93
N ALA A 187 4.94 17.28 2.98
CA ALA A 187 5.34 18.67 3.17
C ALA A 187 6.66 18.94 2.40
N GLY A 188 6.70 20.02 1.60
CA GLY A 188 7.87 20.43 0.80
C GLY A 188 7.66 20.29 -0.72
N ALA A 189 8.76 20.37 -1.48
CA ALA A 189 8.79 20.13 -2.93
C ALA A 189 8.63 18.64 -3.25
N SER A 190 7.43 18.12 -3.03
CA SER A 190 7.10 16.72 -3.23
C SER A 190 6.64 16.49 -4.66
N GLU A 191 7.43 15.74 -5.43
CA GLU A 191 7.08 15.37 -6.80
C GLU A 191 6.41 13.99 -6.83
N PHE A 192 5.20 13.94 -7.38
CA PHE A 192 4.54 12.68 -7.73
C PHE A 192 4.76 12.41 -9.21
N VAL A 193 5.80 11.63 -9.53
CA VAL A 193 6.23 11.39 -10.91
C VAL A 193 5.65 10.05 -11.43
N MET A 194 4.83 10.12 -12.48
CA MET A 194 4.33 8.95 -13.21
C MET A 194 4.91 8.95 -14.63
N THR A 195 5.95 8.16 -14.89
CA THR A 195 6.73 8.23 -16.14
C THR A 195 6.41 7.16 -17.17
N GLN A 196 5.56 6.18 -16.86
CA GLN A 196 5.28 5.03 -17.73
C GLN A 196 3.80 4.94 -18.09
N SER A 197 3.51 4.49 -19.31
CA SER A 197 2.16 4.23 -19.84
C SER A 197 1.21 5.45 -19.93
N ASN A 198 0.00 5.21 -20.44
CA ASN A 198 -1.06 6.22 -20.49
C ASN A 198 -1.58 6.51 -19.08
N GLN A 199 -1.56 7.79 -18.69
CA GLN A 199 -2.09 8.24 -17.41
C GLN A 199 -3.52 8.76 -17.59
N THR A 200 -4.50 8.13 -16.92
CA THR A 200 -5.89 8.60 -16.89
C THR A 200 -6.18 9.25 -15.54
N ILE A 201 -6.37 10.57 -15.55
CA ILE A 201 -6.71 11.34 -14.34
C ILE A 201 -8.21 11.65 -14.39
N ALA A 202 -9.02 10.93 -13.62
CA ALA A 202 -10.46 11.12 -13.55
C ALA A 202 -10.87 12.28 -12.62
N GLY A 203 -12.03 12.89 -12.90
CA GLY A 203 -12.62 13.97 -12.10
C GLY A 203 -11.95 15.34 -12.29
N THR A 204 -12.57 16.39 -11.74
CA THR A 204 -12.10 17.78 -11.84
C THR A 204 -10.68 17.95 -11.30
N LYS A 205 -9.85 18.72 -12.01
CA LYS A 205 -8.51 19.12 -11.55
C LYS A 205 -8.37 20.64 -11.65
N THR A 206 -7.77 21.22 -10.62
CA THR A 206 -7.48 22.65 -10.52
C THR A 206 -5.96 22.81 -10.56
N PHE A 207 -5.44 23.48 -11.57
CA PHE A 207 -4.04 23.87 -11.65
C PHE A 207 -3.93 25.33 -11.23
N SER A 208 -3.09 25.62 -10.24
CA SER A 208 -2.83 26.99 -9.75
C SER A 208 -1.84 27.75 -10.63
N SER A 209 -1.25 27.09 -11.62
CA SER A 209 -0.32 27.63 -12.60
C SER A 209 -0.62 27.08 -14.00
N ALA A 210 0.05 27.62 -15.01
CA ALA A 210 -0.08 27.17 -16.37
C ALA A 210 0.39 25.70 -16.51
N LEU A 211 -0.40 24.91 -17.25
CA LEU A 211 -0.03 23.58 -17.68
C LEU A 211 1.04 23.68 -18.77
N ALA A 212 2.27 23.26 -18.47
CA ALA A 212 3.33 23.14 -19.48
C ALA A 212 3.23 21.77 -20.17
N MET A 213 2.99 21.76 -21.48
CA MET A 213 2.96 20.55 -22.30
C MET A 213 4.07 20.65 -23.36
N SER A 214 4.96 19.65 -23.40
CA SER A 214 6.17 19.69 -24.24
C SER A 214 6.18 18.61 -25.35
N ALA A 215 5.06 17.96 -25.63
CA ALA A 215 5.03 16.91 -26.65
C ALA A 215 5.04 17.49 -28.08
N THR A 216 5.81 16.86 -28.96
CA THR A 216 5.96 17.20 -30.39
C THR A 216 4.76 16.76 -31.24
N SER A 217 3.78 16.08 -30.66
CA SER A 217 2.50 15.73 -31.29
C SER A 217 1.36 16.49 -30.62
N ASN A 218 0.99 17.60 -31.26
CA ASN A 218 -0.10 18.47 -30.88
C ASN A 218 -1.42 17.69 -30.76
N GLN A 219 -2.01 17.63 -29.57
CA GLN A 219 -3.46 17.78 -29.40
C GLN A 219 -3.84 17.83 -27.92
N PHE A 220 -4.22 19.01 -27.45
CA PHE A 220 -5.17 19.11 -26.35
C PHE A 220 -6.55 18.83 -26.94
N ALA A 221 -6.99 17.58 -26.93
CA ALA A 221 -8.32 17.22 -27.40
C ALA A 221 -9.35 17.54 -26.31
N PHE A 222 -10.09 18.64 -26.47
CA PHE A 222 -11.25 18.96 -25.62
C PHE A 222 -12.56 18.62 -26.35
N PRO A 223 -13.02 17.35 -26.34
CA PRO A 223 -14.26 16.98 -27.02
C PRO A 223 -15.50 17.73 -26.49
N ASN A 224 -15.48 18.23 -25.25
CA ASN A 224 -16.57 18.98 -24.61
C ASN A 224 -16.05 20.18 -23.79
N LEU A 225 -15.31 21.10 -24.40
CA LEU A 225 -14.93 22.35 -23.71
C LEU A 225 -16.16 23.24 -23.50
N THR A 226 -16.58 23.41 -22.24
CA THR A 226 -17.60 24.39 -21.86
C THR A 226 -16.94 25.55 -21.12
N LEU A 227 -16.88 26.73 -21.75
CA LEU A 227 -16.43 27.98 -21.12
C LEU A 227 -17.63 28.61 -20.39
N THR A 228 -17.78 28.33 -19.10
CA THR A 228 -18.99 28.65 -18.33
C THR A 228 -19.03 30.07 -17.75
N THR A 229 -17.95 30.83 -17.78
CA THR A 229 -17.91 32.18 -17.22
C THR A 229 -18.05 33.23 -18.30
N THR A 230 -19.12 34.00 -18.25
CA THR A 230 -19.30 35.23 -19.04
C THR A 230 -18.13 36.17 -18.74
N PRO A 231 -17.21 36.43 -19.68
CA PRO A 231 -16.07 37.30 -19.42
C PRO A 231 -16.55 38.72 -19.11
N THR A 232 -15.98 39.37 -18.11
CA THR A 232 -16.23 40.80 -17.81
C THR A 232 -15.56 41.75 -18.82
N ALA A 233 -14.80 41.21 -19.79
CA ALA A 233 -14.13 41.93 -20.88
C ALA A 233 -13.97 41.03 -22.11
N ASN A 234 -13.74 41.63 -23.29
CA ASN A 234 -13.51 40.91 -24.53
C ASN A 234 -12.35 39.90 -24.39
N ARG A 235 -12.59 38.63 -24.73
CA ARG A 235 -11.54 37.62 -24.85
C ARG A 235 -11.16 37.47 -26.32
N THR A 236 -9.92 37.84 -26.63
CA THR A 236 -9.31 37.49 -27.91
C THR A 236 -8.87 36.04 -27.86
N HIS A 237 -9.46 35.19 -28.69
CA HIS A 237 -9.00 33.81 -28.89
C HIS A 237 -8.08 33.78 -30.11
N THR A 238 -6.77 33.74 -29.87
CA THR A 238 -5.78 33.54 -30.93
C THR A 238 -5.65 32.04 -31.17
N ILE A 239 -6.09 31.56 -32.33
CA ILE A 239 -5.80 30.22 -32.81
C ILE A 239 -4.53 30.34 -33.67
N PRO A 240 -3.36 29.86 -33.21
CA PRO A 240 -2.14 29.94 -34.00
C PRO A 240 -2.26 29.00 -35.21
N SER A 241 -2.30 29.58 -36.40
CA SER A 241 -2.25 28.86 -37.67
C SER A 241 -0.81 28.63 -38.09
N GLY A 242 -0.38 27.38 -38.17
CA GLY A 242 0.93 27.04 -38.73
C GLY A 242 0.96 26.98 -40.26
N SER A 243 -0.21 27.11 -40.91
CA SER A 243 -0.37 26.92 -42.35
C SER A 243 -1.09 28.08 -43.02
N VAL A 244 -0.93 28.21 -44.33
CA VAL A 244 -1.50 29.31 -45.14
C VAL A 244 -3.04 29.22 -45.29
N ASN A 245 -3.67 28.12 -44.83
CA ASN A 245 -5.08 27.80 -45.09
C ASN A 245 -5.81 27.24 -43.84
N ASP A 246 -5.89 28.02 -42.77
CA ASP A 246 -6.68 27.63 -41.60
C ASP A 246 -8.18 27.81 -41.85
N THR A 247 -8.97 26.79 -41.51
CA THR A 247 -10.44 26.83 -41.64
C THR A 247 -11.06 26.96 -40.26
N PHE A 248 -11.64 28.11 -39.96
CA PHE A 248 -12.54 28.28 -38.82
C PHE A 248 -13.97 27.96 -39.26
N LEU A 249 -14.41 26.72 -39.03
CA LEU A 249 -15.78 26.30 -39.34
C LEU A 249 -16.68 26.51 -38.12
N MET A 250 -17.49 27.57 -38.15
CA MET A 250 -18.67 27.67 -37.28
C MET A 250 -19.83 26.98 -37.97
N VAL A 251 -20.38 25.92 -37.37
CA VAL A 251 -21.56 25.21 -37.90
C VAL A 251 -22.64 25.16 -36.82
N GLY A 252 -23.85 25.62 -37.18
CA GLY A 252 -25.04 25.65 -36.33
C GLY A 252 -25.49 27.05 -35.89
N GLY A 253 -26.80 27.33 -35.97
CA GLY A 253 -27.45 28.56 -35.48
C GLY A 253 -27.30 29.80 -36.40
N ASN A 254 -27.94 30.91 -36.00
CA ASN A 254 -27.71 32.23 -36.62
C ASN A 254 -26.30 32.69 -36.27
N GLN A 255 -25.42 32.74 -37.27
CA GLN A 255 -24.06 33.22 -37.11
C GLN A 255 -24.00 34.69 -37.52
N SER A 256 -23.60 35.57 -36.60
CA SER A 256 -23.49 37.00 -36.84
C SER A 256 -22.02 37.41 -36.78
N LEU A 257 -21.43 37.71 -37.94
CA LEU A 257 -20.13 38.36 -38.01
C LEU A 257 -20.36 39.87 -37.94
N LEU A 258 -20.00 40.50 -36.83
CA LEU A 258 -20.10 41.97 -36.70
C LEU A 258 -18.99 42.64 -37.50
N THR A 259 -19.30 43.73 -38.21
CA THR A 259 -18.34 44.44 -39.08
C THR A 259 -17.10 44.94 -38.34
N THR A 260 -17.16 45.08 -37.02
CA THR A 260 -16.02 45.43 -36.16
C THR A 260 -14.99 44.31 -36.01
N SER A 261 -15.30 43.07 -36.41
CA SER A 261 -14.36 41.93 -36.31
C SER A 261 -13.50 41.71 -37.56
N ILE A 262 -13.66 42.52 -38.61
CA ILE A 262 -12.84 42.47 -39.83
C ILE A 262 -11.71 43.49 -39.67
N GLY A 263 -10.77 43.16 -38.78
CA GLY A 263 -9.86 44.11 -38.12
C GLY A 263 -8.58 44.49 -38.86
N SER A 264 -8.57 44.65 -40.18
CA SER A 264 -7.42 45.31 -40.83
C SER A 264 -7.82 45.99 -42.14
N ALA A 265 -7.08 47.05 -42.49
CA ALA A 265 -7.34 47.90 -43.67
C ALA A 265 -7.36 47.14 -45.02
N ASN A 266 -6.99 45.84 -45.03
CA ASN A 266 -6.96 44.97 -46.21
C ASN A 266 -7.66 43.61 -45.99
N ALA A 267 -8.47 43.44 -44.93
CA ALA A 267 -9.19 42.19 -44.72
C ALA A 267 -10.39 42.09 -45.68
N SER A 268 -10.30 41.20 -46.67
CA SER A 268 -11.38 40.90 -47.59
C SER A 268 -12.22 39.73 -47.06
N VAL A 269 -13.53 39.94 -46.95
CA VAL A 269 -14.47 38.82 -46.80
C VAL A 269 -14.78 38.30 -48.19
N SER A 270 -14.21 37.17 -48.57
CA SER A 270 -14.56 36.48 -49.81
C SER A 270 -15.87 35.71 -49.63
N MET A 271 -16.99 36.35 -49.97
CA MET A 271 -18.27 35.66 -50.08
C MET A 271 -18.40 35.04 -51.47
N LYS A 272 -18.39 33.71 -51.55
CA LYS A 272 -18.67 33.00 -52.80
C LYS A 272 -20.17 32.75 -52.91
N PHE A 273 -20.85 33.57 -53.70
CA PHE A 273 -22.24 33.32 -54.07
C PHE A 273 -22.28 32.37 -55.26
N LEU A 274 -22.96 31.24 -55.12
CA LEU A 274 -23.35 30.42 -56.27
C LEU A 274 -24.68 31.00 -56.78
N VAL A 275 -24.60 31.91 -57.76
CA VAL A 275 -25.79 32.51 -58.36
C VAL A 275 -26.16 31.70 -59.59
N ALA A 276 -27.37 31.13 -59.62
CA ALA A 276 -27.87 30.43 -60.80
C ALA A 276 -27.99 31.41 -61.99
N PRO A 277 -27.51 31.06 -63.20
CA PRO A 277 -27.68 31.91 -64.37
C PRO A 277 -29.16 32.07 -64.73
N ASN A 278 -29.54 33.28 -65.15
CA ASN A 278 -30.83 33.63 -65.76
C ASN A 278 -32.08 33.69 -64.85
N TYR A 279 -31.94 33.81 -63.54
CA TYR A 279 -33.08 34.19 -62.69
C TYR A 279 -33.10 35.71 -62.52
N ALA A 280 -34.11 36.38 -63.08
CA ALA A 280 -34.41 37.81 -62.84
C ALA A 280 -35.59 37.91 -61.85
N PRO A 281 -35.38 37.66 -60.54
CA PRO A 281 -36.45 37.80 -59.59
C PRO A 281 -36.88 39.26 -59.47
N THR A 282 -38.17 39.50 -59.20
CA THR A 282 -38.67 40.80 -58.81
C THR A 282 -38.37 41.01 -57.33
N PRO A 283 -37.62 42.05 -56.92
CA PRO A 283 -37.35 42.28 -55.50
C PRO A 283 -38.66 42.49 -54.73
N SER A 284 -38.73 41.99 -53.49
CA SER A 284 -39.76 42.41 -52.55
C SER A 284 -39.47 43.84 -52.07
N ALA A 285 -40.46 44.52 -51.49
CA ALA A 285 -40.26 45.88 -51.00
C ALA A 285 -39.12 45.93 -49.97
N ASN A 286 -38.21 46.90 -50.12
CA ASN A 286 -37.03 47.10 -49.27
C ASN A 286 -36.01 45.95 -49.27
N THR A 287 -36.00 45.08 -50.29
CA THR A 287 -34.90 44.14 -50.53
C THR A 287 -34.06 44.57 -51.72
N MET A 288 -32.76 44.35 -51.60
CA MET A 288 -31.81 44.42 -52.71
C MET A 288 -31.41 43.00 -53.06
N MET A 289 -31.51 42.66 -54.34
CA MET A 289 -31.07 41.38 -54.87
C MET A 289 -29.89 41.58 -55.80
N MET A 290 -28.98 40.63 -55.75
CA MET A 290 -27.80 40.57 -56.60
C MET A 290 -27.89 39.31 -57.44
N TYR A 291 -27.81 39.45 -58.76
CA TYR A 291 -27.76 38.32 -59.69
C TYR A 291 -26.81 38.59 -60.85
N MET A 292 -26.37 37.54 -61.54
CA MET A 292 -25.63 37.68 -62.79
C MET A 292 -26.59 37.76 -63.96
N SER A 293 -26.61 38.87 -64.69
CA SER A 293 -27.36 38.98 -65.93
C SER A 293 -26.45 38.57 -67.09
N ASN A 294 -26.85 37.52 -67.82
CA ASN A 294 -26.19 37.13 -69.05
C ASN A 294 -26.80 37.93 -70.21
N ASP A 295 -26.25 39.11 -70.50
CA ASP A 295 -26.27 39.59 -71.89
C ASP A 295 -25.16 38.83 -72.64
N ALA A 296 -25.43 38.38 -73.86
CA ALA A 296 -24.68 37.34 -74.58
C ALA A 296 -23.18 37.65 -74.82
N THR A 297 -22.73 38.85 -74.45
CA THR A 297 -21.37 39.32 -74.71
C THR A 297 -20.61 39.76 -73.45
N ASN A 298 -21.29 40.08 -72.34
CA ASN A 298 -20.65 40.53 -71.09
C ASN A 298 -21.54 40.16 -69.89
N GLY A 299 -21.10 39.23 -69.04
CA GLY A 299 -21.81 38.93 -67.80
C GLY A 299 -21.70 40.12 -66.84
N TYR A 300 -22.83 40.71 -66.45
CA TYR A 300 -22.87 41.82 -65.50
C TYR A 300 -23.33 41.34 -64.12
N LEU A 301 -22.71 41.86 -63.07
CA LEU A 301 -23.28 41.79 -61.74
C LEU A 301 -24.37 42.85 -61.64
N THR A 302 -25.62 42.42 -61.57
CA THR A 302 -26.79 43.31 -61.52
C THR A 302 -27.33 43.40 -60.10
N PHE A 303 -27.52 44.63 -59.64
CA PHE A 303 -28.20 44.95 -58.39
C PHE A 303 -29.59 45.47 -58.72
N THR A 304 -30.63 44.84 -58.20
CA THR A 304 -32.01 45.31 -58.31
C THR A 304 -32.60 45.57 -56.94
N TRP A 305 -33.29 46.69 -56.77
CA TRP A 305 -34.00 47.00 -55.52
C TRP A 305 -35.30 47.74 -55.82
N LYS A 306 -36.24 47.69 -54.87
CA LYS A 306 -37.48 48.47 -54.94
C LYS A 306 -37.54 49.52 -53.84
N VAL A 307 -37.99 50.72 -54.21
CA VAL A 307 -38.42 51.77 -53.28
C VAL A 307 -39.89 52.04 -53.58
N GLY A 308 -40.78 51.65 -52.67
CA GLY A 308 -42.23 51.63 -52.95
C GLY A 308 -42.58 50.67 -54.09
N SER A 309 -43.33 51.16 -55.09
CA SER A 309 -43.68 50.40 -56.30
C SER A 309 -42.62 50.48 -57.42
N THR A 310 -41.61 51.33 -57.28
CA THR A 310 -40.62 51.61 -58.32
C THR A 310 -39.40 50.71 -58.17
N GLN A 311 -39.03 50.01 -59.25
CA GLN A 311 -37.83 49.18 -59.31
C GLN A 311 -36.68 49.96 -59.92
N TYR A 312 -35.50 49.83 -59.31
CA TYR A 312 -34.24 50.38 -59.78
C TYR A 312 -33.27 49.23 -60.05
N SER A 313 -32.42 49.41 -61.05
CA SER A 313 -31.39 48.45 -61.43
C SER A 313 -30.06 49.17 -61.65
N TYR A 314 -28.97 48.58 -61.20
CA TYR A 314 -27.61 49.02 -61.51
C TYR A 314 -26.77 47.82 -61.97
N ASN A 315 -26.15 47.98 -63.13
CA ASN A 315 -25.25 46.97 -63.69
C ASN A 315 -23.82 47.41 -63.43
N LEU A 316 -23.07 46.59 -62.69
CA LEU A 316 -21.63 46.77 -62.59
C LEU A 316 -21.00 46.20 -63.88
N ASN A 317 -20.65 47.10 -64.80
CA ASN A 317 -19.84 46.75 -65.96
C ASN A 317 -18.45 46.34 -65.47
N GLY A 318 -18.08 45.08 -65.71
CA GLY A 318 -16.68 44.67 -65.61
C GLY A 318 -15.90 45.40 -66.69
N GLY A 319 -15.49 46.64 -66.43
CA GLY A 319 -14.67 47.41 -67.35
C GLY A 319 -13.40 46.61 -67.67
N THR A 320 -13.20 46.29 -68.93
CA THR A 320 -11.88 45.90 -69.44
C THR A 320 -11.00 47.14 -69.44
N GLY A 321 -10.53 47.54 -68.26
CA GLY A 321 -9.46 48.52 -68.13
C GLY A 321 -8.13 47.85 -68.42
N SER A 322 -7.49 48.27 -69.52
CA SER A 322 -6.05 48.13 -69.78
C SER A 322 -5.22 48.73 -68.67
#